data_AF-A0A6A3G8P3-F1
#
_entry.id   AF-A0A6A3G8P3-F1
#
_cell.length_a   1.000
_cell.length_b   1.000
_cell.length_c   1.000
_cell.angle_alpha   90.00
_cell.angle_beta   90.00
_cell.angle_gamma   90.00
#
_symmetry.space_group_name_H-M   'P 1'
#
loop_
_entity.id
_entity.type
_entity.pdbx_description
1 polymer ?
#
loop_
_entity_poly.entity_id
_entity_poly.type
_entity_poly.pdbx_seq_one_letter_code
_entity_poly.pdbx_strand_id
1 'polypeptide(L)'
;LEYVTRYAVARSVVKHTADNVAAFLMDEVVLKFGVFRELLTDGAPEMTGRVIELLVNLLQAKQTNPVPYRPQMIGLVERFHRT
;
A
#
# COMPACT_ATOMS: atom_id res chain seq x y z
N LEU A 1 -2.30 -5.19 3.76
CA LEU A 1 -2.14 -6.10 4.90
C LEU A 1 -1.50 -5.32 6.05
N GLU A 2 -2.15 -5.25 7.20
CA GLU A 2 -1.61 -4.57 8.38
C GLU A 2 -0.62 -5.49 9.11
N TYR A 3 0.48 -4.92 9.61
CA TYR A 3 1.64 -5.70 10.06
C TYR A 3 1.41 -6.44 11.38
N VAL A 4 0.69 -5.85 12.33
CA VAL A 4 0.51 -6.40 13.68
C VAL A 4 -0.63 -7.42 13.73
N THR A 5 -1.83 -6.98 13.35
CA THR A 5 -3.08 -7.75 13.38
C THR A 5 -3.20 -8.73 12.22
N ARG A 6 -2.36 -8.58 11.17
CA ARG A 6 -2.49 -9.33 9.91
C ARG A 6 -3.84 -9.12 9.22
N TYR A 7 -4.51 -8.01 9.50
CA TYR A 7 -5.77 -7.68 8.85
C TYR A 7 -5.54 -7.36 7.37
N ALA A 8 -6.21 -8.09 6.48
CA ALA A 8 -6.07 -7.97 5.04
C ALA A 8 -7.27 -7.24 4.45
N VAL A 9 -6.98 -6.27 3.60
CA VAL A 9 -7.96 -5.53 2.81
C VAL A 9 -7.56 -5.67 1.36
N ALA A 10 -8.48 -6.10 0.51
CA ALA A 10 -8.27 -6.28 -0.92
C ALA A 10 -9.50 -5.77 -1.68
N ARG A 11 -9.25 -5.10 -2.81
CA ARG A 11 -10.28 -4.61 -3.73
C ARG A 11 -9.82 -4.95 -5.15
N SER A 12 -10.72 -5.49 -5.98
CA SER A 12 -10.44 -5.67 -7.40
C SER A 12 -10.53 -4.32 -8.12
N VAL A 13 -9.56 -4.04 -8.98
CA VAL A 13 -9.53 -2.83 -9.82
C VAL A 13 -9.41 -3.23 -11.27
N VAL A 14 -10.14 -2.55 -12.15
CA VAL A 14 -10.13 -2.83 -13.60
C VAL A 14 -8.80 -2.42 -14.23
N LYS A 15 -8.20 -1.33 -13.73
CA LYS A 15 -6.89 -0.84 -14.17
C LYS A 15 -6.00 -0.61 -12.95
N HIS A 16 -4.77 -1.07 -13.03
CA HIS A 16 -3.75 -0.84 -12.03
C HIS A 16 -3.11 0.53 -12.32
N THR A 17 -3.67 1.61 -11.77
CA THR A 17 -3.17 2.99 -11.93
C THR A 17 -3.03 3.64 -10.56
N ALA A 18 -2.13 4.62 -10.44
CA ALA A 18 -1.88 5.33 -9.18
C ALA A 18 -3.16 5.95 -8.58
N ASP A 19 -4.05 6.50 -9.42
CA ASP A 19 -5.34 7.05 -8.97
C ASP A 19 -6.24 6.00 -8.33
N ASN A 20 -6.33 4.82 -8.94
CA ASN A 20 -7.15 3.73 -8.42
C ASN A 20 -6.58 3.16 -7.12
N VAL A 21 -5.25 3.09 -7.01
CA VAL A 21 -4.56 2.71 -5.77
C VAL A 21 -4.80 3.74 -4.69
N ALA A 22 -4.70 5.04 -4.99
CA ALA A 22 -4.94 6.12 -4.03
C ALA A 22 -6.39 6.10 -3.52
N ALA A 23 -7.36 5.92 -4.41
CA ALA A 23 -8.78 5.78 -4.05
C ALA A 23 -8.99 4.55 -3.14
N PHE A 24 -8.36 3.41 -3.47
CA PHE A 24 -8.41 2.23 -2.62
C PHE A 24 -7.86 2.50 -1.21
N LEU A 25 -6.68 3.11 -1.09
CA LEU A 25 -6.08 3.43 0.21
C LEU A 25 -6.97 4.36 1.02
N MET A 26 -7.56 5.37 0.39
CA MET A 26 -8.43 6.32 1.09
C MET A 26 -9.73 5.63 1.56
N ASP A 27 -10.46 4.99 0.63
CA ASP A 27 -11.79 4.45 0.90
C ASP A 27 -11.77 3.23 1.83
N GLU A 28 -10.83 2.31 1.60
CA GLU A 28 -10.84 1.01 2.24
C GLU A 28 -9.95 0.95 3.47
N VAL A 29 -8.94 1.82 3.56
CA VAL A 29 -8.01 1.85 4.68
C VAL A 29 -8.26 3.07 5.57
N VAL A 30 -8.07 4.28 5.04
CA VAL A 30 -8.07 5.50 5.85
C VAL A 30 -9.45 5.82 6.44
N LEU A 31 -10.50 5.80 5.62
CA LEU A 31 -11.85 6.14 6.08
C LEU A 31 -12.45 5.10 7.05
N LYS A 32 -11.97 3.85 7.00
CA LYS A 32 -12.51 2.74 7.83
C LYS A 32 -11.69 2.48 9.09
N PHE A 33 -10.37 2.57 9.00
CA PHE A 33 -9.46 2.19 10.09
C PHE A 33 -8.62 3.35 10.62
N GLY A 34 -8.65 4.50 9.95
CA GLY A 34 -7.83 5.66 10.26
C GLY A 34 -6.52 5.70 9.48
N VAL A 35 -5.73 6.74 9.74
CA VAL A 35 -4.45 6.99 9.05
C VAL A 35 -3.38 5.98 9.46
N PHE A 36 -2.56 5.54 8.51
CA PHE A 36 -1.41 4.68 8.76
C PHE A 36 -0.13 5.51 8.95
N ARG A 37 0.80 5.01 9.76
CA ARG A 37 2.10 5.68 9.98
C ARG A 37 3.09 5.41 8.85
N GLU A 38 3.11 4.18 8.36
CA GLU A 38 4.08 3.70 7.38
C GLU A 38 3.40 2.88 6.30
N LEU A 39 3.80 3.12 5.05
CA LEU A 39 3.35 2.37 3.88
C LEU A 39 4.56 1.66 3.27
N LEU A 40 4.58 0.33 3.37
CA LEU A 40 5.59 -0.50 2.70
C LEU A 40 5.05 -0.94 1.34
N THR A 41 5.76 -0.61 0.26
CA THR A 41 5.40 -0.97 -1.12
C THR A 41 6.57 -1.62 -1.84
N ASP A 42 6.32 -2.33 -2.94
CA ASP A 42 7.37 -2.94 -3.80
C ASP A 42 8.08 -1.96 -4.73
N GLY A 43 7.69 -0.68 -4.68
CA GLY A 43 8.25 0.35 -5.55
C GLY A 43 7.70 0.31 -6.98
N ALA A 44 6.60 -0.38 -7.23
CA ALA A 44 5.94 -0.33 -8.54
C ALA A 44 5.58 1.11 -8.93
N PRO A 45 5.61 1.48 -10.23
CA PRO A 45 5.29 2.84 -10.69
C PRO A 45 3.93 3.36 -10.20
N GLU A 46 2.96 2.47 -10.07
CA GLU A 46 1.61 2.79 -9.59
C GLU A 46 1.58 3.12 -8.09
N MET A 47 2.54 2.58 -7.33
CA MET A 47 2.72 2.82 -5.90
C MET A 47 3.68 3.97 -5.61
N THR A 48 4.42 4.44 -6.61
CA THR A 48 5.41 5.53 -6.50
C THR A 48 5.06 6.77 -7.32
N GLY A 49 3.86 6.80 -7.88
CA GLY A 49 3.36 7.95 -8.62
C GLY A 49 3.12 9.17 -7.73
N ARG A 50 3.13 10.37 -8.34
CA ARG A 50 2.92 11.67 -7.68
C ARG A 50 1.68 11.72 -6.78
N VAL A 51 0.61 11.02 -7.17
CA VAL A 51 -0.64 11.00 -6.41
C VAL A 51 -0.48 10.26 -5.08
N ILE A 52 0.26 9.14 -5.07
CA ILE A 52 0.56 8.39 -3.85
C ILE A 52 1.50 9.20 -2.95
N GLU A 53 2.51 9.84 -3.52
CA GLU A 53 3.42 10.72 -2.76
C GLU A 53 2.65 11.86 -2.06
N LEU A 54 1.75 12.54 -2.79
CA LEU A 54 0.90 13.58 -2.22
C LEU A 54 -0.02 13.05 -1.13
N LEU A 55 -0.64 11.88 -1.35
CA LEU A 55 -1.49 11.24 -0.35
C LEU A 55 -0.70 10.92 0.93
N VAL A 56 0.45 10.27 0.81
CA VAL A 56 1.32 9.93 1.95
C VAL A 56 1.75 11.19 2.70
N ASN A 57 2.11 12.26 1.99
CA ASN A 57 2.46 13.55 2.60
C ASN A 57 1.28 14.19 3.35
N LEU A 58 0.08 14.19 2.77
CA LEU A 58 -1.13 14.72 3.42
C LEU A 58 -1.51 13.93 4.67
N LEU A 59 -1.31 12.62 4.65
CA LEU A 59 -1.54 11.73 5.78
C LEU A 59 -0.42 11.79 6.84
N GLN A 60 0.65 12.56 6.58
CA GLN A 60 1.86 12.63 7.39
C GLN A 60 2.48 11.24 7.64
N ALA A 61 2.33 10.36 6.66
CA ALA A 61 2.83 8.99 6.70
C ALA A 61 4.23 8.91 6.05
N LYS A 62 4.92 7.80 6.28
CA LYS A 62 6.20 7.50 5.62
C LYS A 62 6.06 6.35 4.65
N GLN A 63 6.38 6.58 3.38
CA GLN A 63 6.52 5.50 2.42
C GLN A 63 7.93 4.89 2.50
N THR A 64 8.00 3.56 2.54
CA THR A 64 9.26 2.81 2.50
C THR A 64 9.19 1.81 1.36
N ASN A 65 10.23 1.77 0.53
CA ASN A 65 10.37 0.80 -0.54
C ASN A 65 11.60 -0.07 -0.25
N PRO A 66 11.52 -1.39 -0.41
CA PRO A 66 12.66 -2.27 -0.24
C PRO A 66 13.68 -2.03 -1.35
N VAL A 67 14.92 -2.42 -1.07
CA VAL A 67 15.99 -2.43 -2.08
C VAL A 67 15.59 -3.40 -3.21
N PRO A 68 15.88 -3.07 -4.48
CA PRO A 68 15.67 -3.99 -5.59
C PRO A 68 16.24 -5.39 -5.30
N TYR A 69 15.53 -6.42 -5.74
CA TYR A 69 15.91 -7.83 -5.56
C TYR A 69 15.98 -8.33 -4.10
N ARG A 70 15.33 -7.64 -3.15
CA ARG A 70 15.11 -8.14 -1.77
C ARG A 70 13.63 -8.46 -1.46
N PRO A 71 13.06 -9.50 -2.08
CA PRO A 71 11.64 -9.83 -1.95
C PRO A 71 11.22 -10.26 -0.54
N GLN A 72 12.17 -10.60 0.34
CA GLN A 72 11.88 -11.01 1.72
C GLN A 72 11.15 -9.92 2.51
N MET A 73 11.35 -8.64 2.16
CA MET A 73 10.71 -7.52 2.85
C MET A 73 9.19 -7.46 2.62
N ILE A 74 8.71 -7.99 1.49
CA ILE A 74 7.28 -8.02 1.10
C ILE A 74 6.69 -9.43 1.24
N GLY A 75 7.48 -10.38 1.77
CA GLY A 75 7.10 -11.78 1.87
C GLY A 75 5.82 -12.04 2.66
N LEU A 76 5.36 -11.10 3.48
CA LEU A 76 4.07 -11.19 4.15
C LEU A 76 2.89 -11.08 3.16
N VAL A 77 2.94 -10.10 2.25
CA VAL A 77 1.90 -9.90 1.22
C VAL A 77 1.94 -11.07 0.22
N GLU A 78 3.13 -11.51 -0.18
CA GLU A 78 3.31 -12.67 -1.08
C GLU A 78 2.82 -14.01 -0.49
N ARG A 79 2.83 -14.14 0.85
CA ARG A 79 2.21 -15.28 1.52
C ARG A 79 0.70 -15.18 1.50
N PHE A 80 0.15 -13.98 1.72
CA PHE A 80 -1.28 -13.75 1.67
C PHE A 80 -1.86 -14.11 0.29
N HIS A 81 -1.18 -13.78 -0.81
CA HIS A 81 -1.62 -14.13 -2.17
C HIS A 81 -1.78 -15.64 -2.43
N ARG A 82 -1.18 -16.52 -1.62
CA ARG A 82 -1.25 -17.98 -1.78
C ARG A 82 -2.43 -18.63 -1.04
N THR A 83 -3.20 -17.83 -0.30
CA THR A 83 -4.35 -18.24 0.51
C THR A 83 -5.62 -17.68 -0.11
#